data_AF-A0A356C0R8-F1
#
_entry.id   AF-A0A356C0R8-F1
#
_cell.length_a   1.000
_cell.length_b   1.000
_cell.length_c   1.000
_cell.angle_alpha   90.00
_cell.angle_beta   90.00
_cell.angle_gamma   90.00
#
_symmetry.space_group_name_H-M   'P 1'
#
loop_
_entity.id
_entity.type
_entity.pdbx_description
1 polymer ?
#
loop_
_entity_poly.entity_id
_entity_poly.type
_entity_poly.pdbx_seq_one_letter_code
_entity_poly.pdbx_strand_id
1 'polypeptide(L)'
;GDDGDDQVLDGYEYAVKEVAGGYIYEAVIPWSNFANEQIPVLFPEAGMVIGFDFAMYDLDFHCPGVATVSMAWTGSTEGDTNPSTWGRLLFQE
;
A
#
# COMPACT_ATOMS: atom_id res chain seq x y z
N GLY A 1 15.80 4.76 4.77
CA GLY A 1 16.77 5.30 3.80
C GLY A 1 16.27 6.68 3.53
N ASP A 2 17.13 7.69 3.61
CA ASP A 2 16.72 9.09 3.48
C ASP A 2 15.97 9.38 2.14
N ASP A 3 16.04 8.48 1.17
CA ASP A 3 15.39 8.56 -0.14
C ASP A 3 14.11 7.69 -0.28
N GLY A 4 13.65 7.02 0.79
CA GLY A 4 12.42 6.21 0.78
C GLY A 4 12.51 4.86 0.06
N ASP A 5 13.73 4.44 -0.30
CA ASP A 5 14.06 3.20 -1.01
C ASP A 5 14.41 2.02 -0.08
N ASP A 6 14.65 2.30 1.20
CA ASP A 6 14.95 1.24 2.17
C ASP A 6 13.75 0.32 2.38
N GLN A 7 14.01 -0.97 2.27
CA GLN A 7 13.07 -1.98 2.72
C GLN A 7 13.01 -1.98 4.25
N VAL A 8 11.90 -1.48 4.80
CA VAL A 8 11.65 -1.43 6.25
C VAL A 8 10.68 -2.50 6.74
N LEU A 9 10.09 -3.30 5.83
CA LEU A 9 9.14 -4.35 6.18
C LEU A 9 9.85 -5.69 6.41
N ASP A 10 9.55 -6.32 7.54
CA ASP A 10 10.07 -7.63 7.91
C ASP A 10 9.30 -8.74 7.18
N GLY A 11 10.04 -9.66 6.54
CA GLY A 11 9.47 -10.79 5.81
C GLY A 11 8.65 -10.39 4.57
N TYR A 12 8.79 -9.15 4.10
CA TYR A 12 8.17 -8.69 2.86
C TYR A 12 8.83 -9.35 1.65
N GLU A 13 8.00 -9.90 0.77
CA GLU A 13 8.40 -10.47 -0.51
C GLU A 13 7.67 -9.75 -1.64
N TYR A 14 8.32 -9.60 -2.78
CA TYR A 14 7.68 -9.05 -3.96
C TYR A 14 8.28 -9.60 -5.25
N ALA A 15 7.50 -9.51 -6.32
CA ALA A 15 7.95 -9.77 -7.67
C ALA A 15 7.41 -8.68 -8.60
N VAL A 16 8.21 -8.32 -9.60
CA VAL A 16 7.82 -7.41 -10.67
C VAL A 16 7.98 -8.13 -12.01
N LYS A 17 6.96 -8.05 -12.85
CA LYS A 17 7.01 -8.55 -14.22
C LYS A 17 6.60 -7.45 -15.19
N GLU A 18 7.51 -7.06 -16.06
CA GLU A 18 7.20 -6.15 -17.16
C GLU A 18 6.21 -6.79 -18.14
N VAL A 19 5.28 -5.99 -18.63
CA VAL A 19 4.30 -6.33 -19.66
C VAL A 19 4.23 -5.19 -20.69
N ALA A 20 3.63 -5.44 -21.85
CA ALA A 20 3.48 -4.38 -22.84
C ALA A 20 2.66 -3.21 -22.24
N GLY A 21 3.30 -2.04 -22.12
CA GLY A 21 2.68 -0.83 -21.58
C GLY A 21 2.73 -0.65 -20.06
N GLY A 22 3.48 -1.48 -19.32
CA GLY A 22 3.63 -1.30 -17.87
C GLY A 22 4.27 -2.48 -17.16
N TYR A 23 3.89 -2.70 -15.91
CA TYR A 23 4.37 -3.82 -15.11
C TYR A 23 3.25 -4.36 -14.23
N ILE A 24 3.41 -5.61 -13.80
CA ILE A 24 2.64 -6.22 -12.72
C ILE A 24 3.56 -6.25 -11.50
N TYR A 25 3.07 -5.73 -10.39
CA TYR A 25 3.71 -5.82 -9.09
C TYR A 25 2.85 -6.73 -8.19
N GLU A 26 3.49 -7.72 -7.59
CA GLU A 26 2.87 -8.65 -6.65
C GLU A 26 3.68 -8.63 -5.35
N ALA A 27 3.00 -8.58 -4.21
CA ALA A 27 3.62 -8.47 -2.91
C ALA A 27 2.95 -9.33 -1.85
N VAL A 28 3.79 -9.83 -0.95
CA VAL A 28 3.40 -10.48 0.30
C VAL A 28 3.91 -9.61 1.44
N ILE A 29 2.99 -9.02 2.19
CA ILE A 29 3.32 -8.21 3.38
C ILE A 29 2.79 -8.96 4.61
N PRO A 30 3.67 -9.46 5.50
CA PRO A 30 3.24 -10.09 6.74
C PRO A 30 2.45 -9.11 7.64
N TRP A 31 1.36 -9.57 8.25
CA TRP A 31 0.50 -8.77 9.11
C TRP A 31 1.19 -8.15 10.33
N SER A 32 2.31 -8.74 10.76
CA SER A 32 3.16 -8.19 11.82
C SER A 32 3.68 -6.78 11.50
N ASN A 33 3.80 -6.42 10.22
CA ASN A 33 4.24 -5.08 9.81
C ASN A 33 3.20 -3.98 10.08
N PHE A 34 1.95 -4.34 10.39
CA PHE A 34 0.89 -3.39 10.73
C PHE A 34 0.59 -3.34 12.24
N ALA A 35 1.44 -3.97 13.05
CA ALA A 35 1.32 -4.05 14.50
C ALA A 35 2.39 -3.21 15.20
N ASN A 36 2.13 -2.82 16.45
CA ASN A 36 3.11 -2.19 17.33
C ASN A 36 2.73 -2.42 18.80
N GLU A 37 3.41 -1.76 19.74
CA GLU A 37 3.14 -1.91 21.19
C GLU A 37 1.69 -1.56 21.60
N GLN A 38 0.99 -0.77 20.78
CA GLN A 38 -0.39 -0.33 21.01
C GLN A 38 -1.41 -1.03 20.10
N ILE A 39 -0.98 -1.62 18.98
CA ILE A 39 -1.83 -2.25 17.97
C ILE A 39 -1.44 -3.73 17.86
N PRO A 40 -2.30 -4.67 18.28
CA PRO A 40 -1.99 -6.09 18.18
C PRO A 40 -1.92 -6.56 16.73
N VAL A 41 -1.19 -7.66 16.49
CA VAL A 41 -1.13 -8.30 15.17
C VAL A 41 -2.52 -8.75 14.74
N LEU A 42 -2.92 -8.36 13.53
CA LEU A 42 -4.16 -8.79 12.90
C LEU A 42 -4.03 -10.24 12.42
N PHE A 43 -5.00 -11.08 12.76
CA PHE A 43 -5.18 -12.40 12.17
C PHE A 43 -6.50 -12.38 11.39
N PRO A 44 -6.47 -12.26 10.04
CA PRO A 44 -7.70 -12.20 9.26
C PRO A 44 -8.54 -13.46 9.40
N GLU A 45 -9.85 -13.26 9.55
CA GLU A 45 -10.84 -14.33 9.59
C GLU A 45 -11.89 -14.09 8.50
N ALA A 46 -12.49 -15.15 7.97
CA ALA A 46 -13.58 -15.02 7.01
C ALA A 46 -14.73 -14.18 7.60
N GLY A 47 -15.22 -13.21 6.84
CA GLY A 47 -16.25 -12.27 7.28
C GLY A 47 -15.71 -11.00 7.95
N MET A 48 -14.42 -10.96 8.31
CA MET A 48 -13.78 -9.77 8.86
C MET A 48 -13.72 -8.66 7.81
N VAL A 49 -13.96 -7.42 8.22
CA VAL A 49 -13.86 -6.24 7.35
C VAL A 49 -12.86 -5.25 7.94
N ILE A 50 -11.90 -4.82 7.13
CA ILE A 50 -10.93 -3.78 7.48
C ILE A 50 -11.06 -2.55 6.57
N GLY A 51 -10.56 -1.42 7.05
CA GLY A 51 -10.25 -0.30 6.18
C GLY A 51 -9.03 -0.64 5.33
N PHE A 52 -9.09 -0.37 4.03
CA PHE A 52 -7.98 -0.63 3.11
C PHE A 52 -7.95 0.42 2.00
N ASP A 53 -6.75 0.74 1.52
CA ASP A 53 -6.54 1.50 0.29
C ASP A 53 -5.19 1.15 -0.32
N PHE A 54 -5.03 1.43 -1.61
CA PHE A 54 -3.74 1.41 -2.28
C PHE A 54 -3.70 2.53 -3.31
N ALA A 55 -2.54 3.14 -3.46
CA ALA A 55 -2.31 4.22 -4.41
C ALA A 55 -1.11 3.93 -5.30
N MET A 56 -1.25 4.29 -6.57
CA MET A 56 -0.17 4.26 -7.56
C MET A 56 0.26 5.69 -7.84
N TYR A 57 1.57 5.91 -7.83
CA TYR A 57 2.20 7.21 -7.99
C TYR A 57 3.05 7.21 -9.27
N ASP A 58 2.77 8.15 -10.16
CA ASP A 58 3.51 8.33 -11.41
C ASP A 58 4.67 9.31 -11.21
N LEU A 59 5.86 8.76 -10.97
CA LEU A 59 7.07 9.49 -10.61
C LEU A 59 7.91 9.87 -11.85
N ASP A 60 7.29 10.54 -12.82
CA ASP A 60 7.95 10.95 -14.07
C ASP A 60 8.63 12.34 -14.01
N PHE A 61 8.65 13.01 -12.86
CA PHE A 61 9.15 14.39 -12.76
C PHE A 61 10.61 14.49 -12.31
N HIS A 62 11.45 15.10 -13.14
CA HIS A 62 12.77 15.61 -12.73
C HIS A 62 12.60 16.66 -11.61
N CYS A 63 13.48 16.60 -10.61
CA CYS A 63 13.57 17.56 -9.50
C CYS A 63 13.58 19.04 -10.03
N PRO A 64 12.85 20.01 -9.44
CA PRO A 64 12.14 19.97 -8.16
C PRO A 64 10.64 19.62 -8.33
N GLY A 65 10.37 18.36 -8.74
CA GLY A 65 9.26 17.52 -8.28
C GLY A 65 7.94 18.24 -8.01
N VAL A 66 7.22 18.59 -9.08
CA VAL A 66 5.87 19.15 -8.97
C VAL A 66 4.87 18.01 -9.19
N ALA A 67 3.99 17.80 -8.20
CA ALA A 67 2.77 16.98 -8.23
C ALA A 67 2.87 15.67 -9.02
N THR A 68 3.34 14.62 -8.35
CA THR A 68 3.14 13.22 -8.77
C THR A 68 1.66 12.97 -9.01
N VAL A 69 1.28 12.66 -10.25
CA VAL A 69 -0.09 12.22 -10.53
C VAL A 69 -0.27 10.90 -9.79
N SER A 70 -1.36 10.79 -9.05
CA SER A 70 -1.67 9.58 -8.29
C SER A 70 -3.08 9.11 -8.61
N MET A 71 -3.26 7.81 -8.47
CA MET A 71 -4.57 7.18 -8.46
C MET A 71 -4.64 6.29 -7.23
N ALA A 72 -5.64 6.51 -6.39
CA ALA A 72 -5.99 5.64 -5.27
C ALA A 72 -7.23 4.83 -5.61
N TRP A 73 -7.36 3.62 -5.04
CA TRP A 73 -8.53 2.77 -5.25
C TRP A 73 -9.83 3.48 -4.84
N THR A 74 -9.78 4.23 -3.74
CA THR A 74 -10.94 4.98 -3.22
C THR A 74 -11.18 6.31 -3.94
N GLY A 75 -10.23 6.76 -4.77
CA GLY A 75 -10.25 8.08 -5.42
C GLY A 75 -9.90 9.26 -4.51
N SER A 76 -9.49 9.00 -3.26
CA SER A 76 -9.02 10.01 -2.31
C SER A 76 -7.52 10.23 -2.43
N THR A 77 -7.07 11.48 -2.39
CA THR A 77 -5.64 11.82 -2.24
C THR A 77 -5.20 11.97 -0.78
N GLU A 78 -6.11 11.74 0.18
CA GLU A 78 -5.87 11.88 1.62
C GLU A 78 -5.66 10.52 2.32
N GLY A 79 -5.50 9.43 1.56
CA GLY A 79 -5.41 8.07 2.12
C GLY A 79 -4.24 7.87 3.08
N ASP A 80 -3.18 8.66 2.98
CA ASP A 80 -2.00 8.61 3.85
C ASP A 80 -2.19 9.31 5.21
N THR A 81 -3.16 10.22 5.30
CA THR A 81 -3.36 11.12 6.45
C THR A 81 -4.77 11.02 7.05
N ASN A 82 -5.72 10.47 6.32
CA ASN A 82 -7.13 10.38 6.70
C ASN A 82 -7.71 8.98 6.42
N PRO A 83 -7.63 8.04 7.39
CA PRO A 83 -8.15 6.68 7.25
C PRO A 83 -9.68 6.60 7.04
N SER A 84 -10.42 7.69 7.28
CA SER A 84 -11.87 7.71 6.99
C SER A 84 -12.18 7.69 5.50
N THR A 85 -11.18 7.94 4.65
CA THR A 85 -11.30 7.89 3.18
C THR A 85 -11.04 6.49 2.62
N TRP A 86 -10.58 5.54 3.44
CA TRP A 86 -10.31 4.17 3.02
C TRP A 86 -11.60 3.43 2.66
N GLY A 87 -11.48 2.48 1.74
CA GLY A 87 -12.56 1.57 1.39
C GLY A 87 -12.66 0.43 2.40
N ARG A 88 -13.58 -0.51 2.13
CA ARG A 88 -13.81 -1.68 2.99
C ARG A 88 -13.34 -2.95 2.27
N LEU A 89 -12.37 -3.65 2.85
CA LEU A 89 -11.91 -4.96 2.38
C LEU A 89 -12.52 -6.05 3.25
N LEU A 90 -13.27 -6.95 2.62
CA LEU A 90 -13.87 -8.14 3.24
C LEU A 90 -12.95 -9.34 3.01
N PHE A 91 -12.53 -10.00 4.08
CA PHE A 91 -11.86 -11.29 3.98
C PHE A 91 -12.87 -12.40 3.72
N GLN A 92 -12.60 -13.22 2.70
CA GLN A 92 -13.41 -14.37 2.30
C GLN A 92 -12.61 -15.67 2.41
N GLU A 93 -13.33 -16.80 2.39
CA GLU A 93 -12.80 -18.17 2.40
C GLU A 93 -12.22 -18.64 1.05
#